data_AF-P96379-F1
#
_entry.id   AF-P96379-F1
#
_cell.length_a   1.000
_cell.length_b   1.000
_cell.length_c   1.000
_cell.angle_alpha   90.00
_cell.angle_beta   90.00
_cell.angle_gamma   90.00
#
_symmetry.space_group_name_H-M   'P 1'
#
loop_
_entity.id
_entity.type
_entity.pdbx_description
1 polymer ?
#
loop_
_entity_poly.entity_id
_entity_poly.type
_entity_poly.pdbx_seq_one_letter_code
_entity_poly.pdbx_strand_id
1 'polypeptide(L)'
;MIVVLVDPRRPTLVPVEAIEFLRGEVQYTEEMPVAVPWSLPAARSAHAGNDAPVLLSSDPNHPAVITRLAAGARLISAPDSQRGERLVDAVAMMDKLRTAGPWESEQTHDSLRRYLLEETYELLDAVRSGSVDQLREELGDLLLQVLFHARIAEDASQSPFTIDDVADTLMRKLGNRAPGVLAGESISLEDQLAQWEAAKASEKARKSVADDVHTGQPALALAQKVIQRAQKAGLPAHLIPDEITSVSVSADVDAENTLRTAVLDFIDRLRCAERAIAVARRGSNVAEQLDVTPLGVITEQEWLAHWPTAVNDSRGGSKKRKGMR
;
A
#
# COMPACT_ATOMS: atom_id res chain seq x y z
N MET A 1 28.92 33.10 22.04
CA MET A 1 28.85 31.62 22.17
C MET A 1 27.90 31.09 21.12
N ILE A 2 28.24 29.96 20.52
CA ILE A 2 27.44 29.27 19.50
C ILE A 2 27.21 27.84 19.98
N VAL A 3 26.00 27.32 19.77
CA VAL A 3 25.70 25.90 19.85
C VAL A 3 25.46 25.40 18.44
N VAL A 4 26.22 24.40 18.02
CA VAL A 4 26.01 23.64 16.80
C VAL A 4 25.35 22.32 17.20
N LEU A 5 24.09 22.16 16.82
CA LEU A 5 23.38 20.89 16.95
C LEU A 5 23.46 20.13 15.63
N VAL A 6 23.99 18.91 15.67
CA VAL A 6 24.01 18.00 14.51
C VAL A 6 22.93 16.93 14.65
N ASP A 7 22.51 16.34 13.52
CA ASP A 7 21.58 15.21 13.53
C ASP A 7 22.25 14.01 14.24
N PRO A 8 21.67 13.47 15.34
CA PRO A 8 22.23 12.30 16.02
C PRO A 8 22.31 11.05 15.12
N ARG A 9 21.49 10.96 14.07
CA ARG A 9 21.55 9.87 13.07
C ARG A 9 22.69 10.08 12.07
N ARG A 10 23.10 11.33 11.86
CA ARG A 10 24.11 11.74 10.88
C ARG A 10 25.08 12.77 11.50
N PRO A 11 25.80 12.40 12.58
CA PRO A 11 26.59 13.34 13.38
C PRO A 11 27.81 13.90 12.63
N THR A 12 28.16 13.31 11.47
CA THR A 12 29.19 13.82 10.55
C THR A 12 28.66 14.87 9.57
N LEU A 13 27.34 15.05 9.48
CA LEU A 13 26.73 16.10 8.67
C LEU A 13 26.53 17.35 9.52
N VAL A 14 27.17 18.43 9.11
CA VAL A 14 27.11 19.71 9.79
C VAL A 14 26.38 20.71 8.88
N PRO A 15 25.51 21.58 9.42
CA PRO A 15 24.96 22.72 8.68
C PRO A 15 26.08 23.55 8.04
N VAL A 16 25.89 23.97 6.79
CA VAL A 16 26.92 24.75 6.06
C VAL A 16 27.25 26.05 6.80
N GLU A 17 26.28 26.64 7.48
CA GLU A 17 26.41 27.84 8.30
C GLU A 17 27.33 27.65 9.52
N ALA A 18 27.56 26.41 9.95
CA ALA A 18 28.44 26.11 11.09
C ALA A 18 29.92 25.93 10.69
N ILE A 19 30.24 25.76 9.40
CA ILE A 19 31.60 25.41 8.93
C ILE A 19 32.64 26.45 9.36
N GLU A 20 32.33 27.74 9.30
CA GLU A 20 33.28 28.80 9.67
C GLU A 20 33.64 28.77 11.16
N PHE A 21 32.69 28.37 12.01
CA PHE A 21 32.84 28.34 13.47
C PHE A 21 33.57 27.09 13.94
N LEU A 22 33.41 25.97 13.24
CA LEU A 22 34.08 24.70 13.57
C LEU A 22 35.59 24.68 13.31
N ARG A 23 36.15 25.70 12.64
CA ARG A 23 37.59 25.85 12.44
C ARG A 23 38.35 26.35 13.67
N GLY A 24 37.64 26.90 14.65
CA GLY A 24 38.21 27.43 15.88
C GLY A 24 38.19 26.43 17.04
N GLU A 25 38.27 26.94 18.27
CA GLU A 25 38.07 26.14 19.47
C GLU A 25 36.62 25.66 19.58
N VAL A 26 36.45 24.35 19.69
CA VAL A 26 35.15 23.69 19.81
C VAL A 26 35.14 22.83 21.05
N GLN A 27 34.08 22.91 21.84
CA GLN A 27 33.76 21.89 22.83
C GLN A 27 32.73 20.92 22.27
N TYR A 28 32.89 19.62 22.54
CA TYR A 28 31.91 18.61 22.14
C TYR A 28 31.39 17.81 23.34
N THR A 29 30.11 17.46 23.31
CA THR A 29 29.45 16.61 24.33
C THR A 29 29.75 15.12 24.07
N GLU A 30 29.63 14.29 25.10
CA GLU A 30 30.13 12.91 25.14
C GLU A 30 29.44 11.92 24.18
N GLU A 31 28.23 12.23 23.73
CA GLU A 31 27.49 11.38 22.79
C GLU A 31 28.04 11.47 21.36
N MET A 32 28.88 12.47 21.08
CA MET A 32 29.49 12.65 19.76
C MET A 32 30.44 11.50 19.41
N PRO A 33 30.30 10.84 18.24
CA PRO A 33 31.22 9.80 17.82
C PRO A 33 32.64 10.35 17.70
N VAL A 34 33.62 9.61 18.20
CA VAL A 34 35.03 10.05 18.32
C VAL A 34 35.65 10.54 17.00
N ALA A 35 35.20 10.01 15.86
CA ALA A 35 35.64 10.46 14.54
C ALA A 35 35.32 11.94 14.24
N VAL A 36 34.24 12.48 14.82
CA VAL A 36 33.83 13.87 14.61
C VAL A 36 34.82 14.86 15.25
N PRO A 37 35.09 14.83 16.57
CA PRO A 37 36.06 15.75 17.16
C PRO A 37 37.49 15.54 16.64
N TRP A 38 37.88 14.32 16.23
CA TRP A 38 39.17 14.09 15.57
C TRP A 38 39.33 14.81 14.23
N SER A 39 38.21 15.16 13.58
CA SER A 39 38.21 15.90 12.32
C SER A 39 38.26 17.42 12.52
N LEU A 40 38.23 17.88 13.77
CA LEU A 40 38.20 19.31 14.12
C LEU A 40 39.57 19.75 14.67
N PRO A 41 40.08 20.92 14.25
CA PRO A 41 41.46 21.33 14.52
C PRO A 41 41.75 21.60 16.00
N ALA A 42 40.73 22.02 16.77
CA ALA A 42 40.86 22.39 18.18
C ALA A 42 39.64 21.95 19.00
N ALA A 43 39.19 20.71 18.80
CA ALA A 43 38.11 20.13 19.59
C ALA A 43 38.58 19.60 20.95
N ARG A 44 37.81 19.88 22.00
CA ARG A 44 37.99 19.32 23.36
C ARG A 44 36.65 18.90 23.95
N SER A 45 36.65 17.97 24.91
CA SER A 45 35.40 17.59 25.58
C SER A 45 34.76 18.78 26.30
N ALA A 46 33.43 18.82 26.36
CA ALA A 46 32.67 19.81 27.13
C ALA A 46 33.03 19.80 28.64
N HIS A 47 33.57 18.68 29.14
CA HIS A 47 34.06 18.55 30.51
C HIS A 47 35.49 19.11 30.72
N ALA A 48 36.16 19.54 29.65
CA ALA A 48 37.55 19.98 29.70
C ALA A 48 37.69 21.50 29.54
N GLY A 49 38.27 22.12 30.56
CA GLY A 49 38.71 23.52 30.53
C GLY A 49 37.57 24.54 30.53
N ASN A 50 37.90 25.77 30.12
CA ASN A 50 36.94 26.85 30.00
C ASN A 50 36.03 26.67 28.77
N ASP A 51 34.85 27.28 28.82
CA ASP A 51 33.91 27.29 27.71
C ASP A 51 34.57 27.78 26.41
N ALA A 52 34.53 26.93 25.38
CA ALA A 52 34.92 27.29 24.02
C ALA A 52 33.85 28.17 23.35
N PRO A 53 34.21 28.99 22.33
CA PRO A 53 33.27 29.78 21.56
C PRO A 53 32.11 28.98 20.94
N VAL A 54 32.35 27.69 20.65
CA VAL A 54 31.40 26.76 20.03
C VAL A 54 31.18 25.54 20.93
N LEU A 55 29.93 25.15 21.14
CA LEU A 55 29.53 23.82 21.60
C LEU A 55 29.07 23.01 20.39
N LEU A 56 29.53 21.78 20.23
CA LEU A 56 29.04 20.82 19.26
C LEU A 56 28.35 19.69 20.02
N SER A 57 27.10 19.42 19.69
CA SER A 57 26.32 18.35 20.33
C SER A 57 25.31 17.78 19.34
N SER A 58 24.84 16.57 19.60
CA SER A 58 23.68 15.98 18.93
C SER A 58 22.47 15.80 19.85
N ASP A 59 22.63 16.11 21.15
CA ASP A 59 21.57 16.07 22.14
C ASP A 59 21.10 17.49 22.52
N PRO A 60 19.93 17.94 22.02
CA PRO A 60 19.37 19.25 22.40
C PRO A 60 19.04 19.36 23.89
N ASN A 61 18.87 18.24 24.60
CA ASN A 61 18.55 18.21 26.03
C ASN A 61 19.80 18.13 26.92
N HIS A 62 20.99 18.09 26.34
CA HIS A 62 22.22 18.00 27.11
C HIS A 62 22.37 19.23 28.03
N PRO A 63 22.75 19.07 29.31
CA PRO A 63 22.82 20.18 30.27
C PRO A 63 23.68 21.38 29.80
N ALA A 64 24.80 21.11 29.13
CA ALA A 64 25.66 22.16 28.56
C ALA A 64 24.99 22.91 27.39
N VAL A 65 24.18 22.22 26.57
CA VAL A 65 23.40 22.83 25.49
C VAL A 65 22.34 23.75 26.09
N ILE A 66 21.54 23.23 27.03
CA ILE A 66 20.49 24.00 27.71
C ILE A 66 21.07 25.25 28.36
N THR A 67 22.19 25.11 29.08
CA THR A 67 22.84 26.23 29.79
C THR A 67 23.34 27.30 28.82
N ARG A 68 23.98 26.92 27.71
CA ARG A 68 24.46 27.90 26.70
C ARG A 68 23.33 28.59 25.97
N LEU A 69 22.28 27.86 25.61
CA LEU A 69 21.10 28.46 24.97
C LEU A 69 20.39 29.42 25.93
N ALA A 70 20.23 29.05 27.20
CA ALA A 70 19.68 29.93 28.24
C ALA A 70 20.53 31.20 28.45
N ALA A 71 21.85 31.11 28.26
CA ALA A 71 22.77 32.24 28.29
C ALA A 71 22.78 33.09 26.98
N GLY A 72 21.92 32.78 26.01
CA GLY A 72 21.78 33.53 24.75
C GLY A 72 22.77 33.13 23.66
N ALA A 73 23.34 31.91 23.71
CA ALA A 73 24.15 31.40 22.62
C ALA A 73 23.33 31.29 21.32
N ARG A 74 23.95 31.65 20.18
CA ARG A 74 23.35 31.46 18.86
C ARG A 74 23.26 29.97 18.55
N LEU A 75 22.08 29.48 18.19
CA LEU A 75 21.87 28.11 17.74
C LEU A 75 22.07 28.02 16.21
N ILE A 76 22.87 27.03 15.78
CA ILE A 76 22.93 26.54 14.41
C ILE A 76 22.60 25.05 14.48
N SER A 77 21.46 24.64 13.94
CA SER A 77 21.00 23.25 14.04
C SER A 77 20.91 22.62 12.67
N ALA A 78 21.21 21.33 12.58
CA ALA A 78 20.70 20.49 11.49
C ALA A 78 19.16 20.58 11.48
N PRO A 79 18.51 20.39 10.31
CA PRO A 79 17.06 20.27 10.25
C PRO A 79 16.57 19.22 11.25
N ASP A 80 15.40 19.45 11.84
CA ASP A 80 14.78 18.45 12.70
C ASP A 80 14.58 17.12 11.95
N SER A 81 14.62 16.02 12.70
CA SER A 81 14.31 14.70 12.16
C SER A 81 12.99 14.72 11.40
N GLN A 82 13.03 14.26 10.15
CA GLN A 82 11.83 14.22 9.32
C GLN A 82 10.89 13.13 9.81
N ARG A 83 9.58 13.40 9.74
CA ARG A 83 8.58 12.36 9.98
C ARG A 83 8.79 11.23 8.97
N GLY A 84 8.96 10.02 9.47
CA GLY A 84 9.19 8.82 8.65
C GLY A 84 10.62 8.30 8.67
N GLU A 85 11.59 8.99 9.30
CA GLU A 85 12.97 8.48 9.37
C GLU A 85 13.10 7.08 10.01
N ARG A 86 12.24 6.74 10.98
CA ARG A 86 12.20 5.39 11.57
C ARG A 86 11.73 4.31 10.60
N LEU A 87 10.99 4.67 9.54
CA LEU A 87 10.65 3.72 8.46
C LEU A 87 11.90 3.33 7.68
N VAL A 88 12.84 4.25 7.46
CA VAL A 88 14.13 3.96 6.80
C VAL A 88 14.94 2.95 7.61
N ASP A 89 14.91 3.06 8.95
CA ASP A 89 15.54 2.05 9.82
C ASP A 89 14.86 0.68 9.70
N ALA A 90 13.52 0.66 9.61
CA ALA A 90 12.77 -0.58 9.44
C ALA A 90 13.08 -1.24 8.09
N VAL A 91 13.23 -0.46 7.01
CA VAL A 91 13.68 -0.94 5.69
C VAL A 91 15.06 -1.59 5.80
N ALA A 92 16.03 -0.90 6.41
CA ALA A 92 17.38 -1.43 6.59
C ALA A 92 17.41 -2.68 7.48
N MET A 93 16.54 -2.72 8.51
CA MET A 93 16.38 -3.89 9.37
C MET A 93 15.81 -5.09 8.60
N MET A 94 14.78 -4.86 7.78
CA MET A 94 14.20 -5.91 6.94
C MET A 94 15.21 -6.44 5.91
N ASP A 95 16.00 -5.57 5.27
CA ASP A 95 17.07 -6.01 4.37
C ASP A 95 18.11 -6.88 5.08
N LYS A 96 18.53 -6.47 6.28
CA LYS A 96 19.45 -7.26 7.11
C LYS A 96 18.86 -8.62 7.48
N LEU A 97 17.60 -8.65 7.91
CA LEU A 97 16.89 -9.88 8.24
C LEU A 97 16.75 -10.78 7.01
N ARG A 98 16.32 -10.26 5.85
CA ARG A 98 16.24 -11.02 4.60
C ARG A 98 17.58 -11.63 4.20
N THR A 99 18.67 -10.90 4.38
CA THR A 99 20.01 -11.29 3.92
C THR A 99 20.71 -12.26 4.87
N ALA A 100 20.49 -12.13 6.19
CA ALA A 100 21.22 -12.89 7.20
C ALA A 100 20.35 -13.88 8.01
N GLY A 101 19.03 -13.71 7.97
CA GLY A 101 18.06 -14.51 8.71
C GLY A 101 17.67 -15.77 7.94
N PRO A 102 17.78 -16.97 8.54
CA PRO A 102 17.48 -18.21 7.84
C PRO A 102 16.00 -18.29 7.45
N TRP A 103 15.09 -17.96 8.37
CA TRP A 103 13.66 -17.99 8.11
C TRP A 103 13.28 -16.91 7.08
N GLU A 104 13.84 -15.71 7.20
CA GLU A 104 13.48 -14.60 6.34
C GLU A 104 13.97 -14.77 4.91
N SER A 105 15.13 -15.40 4.72
CA SER A 105 15.68 -15.73 3.42
C SER A 105 14.85 -16.76 2.64
N GLU A 106 14.10 -17.62 3.35
CA GLU A 106 13.28 -18.68 2.76
C GLU A 106 11.85 -18.20 2.39
N GLN A 107 11.42 -17.04 2.87
CA GLN A 107 10.07 -16.56 2.61
C GLN A 107 9.86 -16.17 1.15
N THR A 108 8.63 -16.38 0.69
CA THR A 108 8.13 -16.00 -0.63
C THR A 108 6.84 -15.21 -0.47
N HIS A 109 6.39 -14.53 -1.53
CA HIS A 109 5.09 -13.86 -1.48
C HIS A 109 3.94 -14.80 -1.13
N ASP A 110 4.01 -16.08 -1.52
CA ASP A 110 2.95 -17.05 -1.26
C ASP A 110 2.99 -17.58 0.17
N SER A 111 4.18 -17.87 0.71
CA SER A 111 4.33 -18.34 2.10
C SER A 111 3.89 -17.28 3.12
N LEU A 112 3.99 -16.00 2.79
CA LEU A 112 3.59 -14.90 3.66
C LEU A 112 2.09 -14.62 3.70
N ARG A 113 1.30 -15.16 2.76
CA ARG A 113 -0.14 -14.84 2.64
C ARG A 113 -0.94 -15.14 3.89
N ARG A 114 -0.59 -16.23 4.59
CA ARG A 114 -1.24 -16.62 5.85
C ARG A 114 -1.01 -15.55 6.91
N TYR A 115 0.24 -15.15 7.12
CA TYR A 115 0.61 -14.16 8.13
C TYR A 115 -0.05 -12.81 7.82
N LEU A 116 -0.02 -12.34 6.57
CA LEU A 116 -0.72 -11.11 6.18
C LEU A 116 -2.21 -11.12 6.54
N LEU A 117 -2.88 -12.25 6.35
CA LEU A 117 -4.29 -12.38 6.70
C LEU A 117 -4.52 -12.38 8.22
N GLU A 118 -3.64 -13.07 8.96
CA GLU A 118 -3.61 -13.09 10.43
C GLU A 118 -3.45 -11.66 10.98
N GLU A 119 -2.39 -10.94 10.59
CA GLU A 119 -2.15 -9.55 11.01
C GLU A 119 -3.30 -8.60 10.64
N THR A 120 -3.95 -8.85 9.50
CA THR A 120 -5.12 -8.06 9.09
C THR A 120 -6.28 -8.24 10.07
N TYR A 121 -6.53 -9.46 10.54
CA TYR A 121 -7.60 -9.71 11.50
C TYR A 121 -7.25 -9.23 12.90
N GLU A 122 -5.99 -9.39 13.33
CA GLU A 122 -5.52 -8.84 14.61
C GLU A 122 -5.63 -7.32 14.65
N LEU A 123 -5.27 -6.63 13.56
CA LEU A 123 -5.50 -5.20 13.39
C LEU A 123 -6.99 -4.81 13.52
N LEU A 124 -7.89 -5.58 12.89
CA LEU A 124 -9.33 -5.31 12.99
C LEU A 124 -9.85 -5.50 14.42
N ASP A 125 -9.34 -6.49 15.15
CA ASP A 125 -9.67 -6.72 16.56
C ASP A 125 -9.11 -5.61 17.46
N ALA A 126 -7.89 -5.12 17.19
CA ALA A 126 -7.32 -3.98 17.90
C ALA A 126 -8.10 -2.68 17.66
N VAL A 127 -8.57 -2.43 16.42
CA VAL A 127 -9.48 -1.31 16.13
C VAL A 127 -10.77 -1.43 16.94
N ARG A 128 -11.33 -2.64 17.04
CA ARG A 128 -12.55 -2.90 17.81
C ARG A 128 -12.34 -2.73 19.32
N SER A 129 -11.18 -3.12 19.84
CA SER A 129 -10.87 -3.00 21.27
C SER A 129 -10.69 -1.54 21.72
N GLY A 130 -10.29 -0.65 20.81
CA GLY A 130 -10.02 0.75 21.08
C GLY A 130 -8.70 1.00 21.83
N SER A 131 -7.88 -0.05 22.01
CA SER A 131 -6.57 0.07 22.63
C SER A 131 -5.57 0.71 21.67
N VAL A 132 -5.05 1.88 22.04
CA VAL A 132 -4.05 2.61 21.23
C VAL A 132 -2.73 1.84 21.14
N ASP A 133 -2.34 1.15 22.20
CA ASP A 133 -1.09 0.39 22.21
C ASP A 133 -1.18 -0.84 21.32
N GLN A 134 -2.29 -1.60 21.38
CA GLN A 134 -2.54 -2.73 20.47
C GLN A 134 -2.63 -2.23 19.03
N LEU A 135 -3.41 -1.17 18.77
CA LEU A 135 -3.52 -0.62 17.41
C LEU A 135 -2.16 -0.25 16.82
N ARG A 136 -1.25 0.31 17.63
CA ARG A 136 0.12 0.65 17.20
C ARG A 136 0.95 -0.60 16.89
N GLU A 137 0.81 -1.65 17.69
CA GLU A 137 1.48 -2.95 17.52
C GLU A 137 1.05 -3.60 16.20
N GLU A 138 -0.26 -3.80 16.00
CA GLU A 138 -0.82 -4.44 14.80
C GLU A 138 -0.56 -3.65 13.50
N LEU A 139 -0.53 -2.32 13.58
CA LEU A 139 -0.11 -1.49 12.45
C LEU A 139 1.38 -1.70 12.11
N GLY A 140 2.20 -2.02 13.09
CA GLY A 140 3.59 -2.41 12.93
C GLY A 140 3.72 -3.75 12.22
N ASP A 141 2.92 -4.74 12.58
CA ASP A 141 2.94 -6.08 11.96
C ASP A 141 2.41 -6.04 10.53
N LEU A 142 1.37 -5.24 10.26
CA LEU A 142 0.92 -5.00 8.90
C LEU A 142 1.98 -4.25 8.06
N LEU A 143 2.69 -3.29 8.66
CA LEU A 143 3.82 -2.62 7.99
C LEU A 143 4.96 -3.59 7.69
N LEU A 144 5.26 -4.51 8.60
CA LEU A 144 6.27 -5.55 8.40
C LEU A 144 5.95 -6.37 7.14
N GLN A 145 4.69 -6.74 6.91
CA GLN A 145 4.29 -7.43 5.67
C GLN A 145 4.61 -6.62 4.41
N VAL A 146 4.36 -5.31 4.41
CA VAL A 146 4.68 -4.44 3.26
C VAL A 146 6.20 -4.42 3.01
N LEU A 147 7.00 -4.27 4.06
CA LEU A 147 8.46 -4.29 3.98
C LEU A 147 8.98 -5.64 3.46
N PHE A 148 8.40 -6.73 3.94
CA PHE A 148 8.80 -8.08 3.55
C PHE A 148 8.49 -8.36 2.08
N HIS A 149 7.27 -8.06 1.63
CA HIS A 149 6.88 -8.23 0.24
C HIS A 149 7.72 -7.35 -0.69
N ALA A 150 7.98 -6.10 -0.33
CA ALA A 150 8.88 -5.25 -1.11
C ALA A 150 10.28 -5.86 -1.19
N ARG A 151 10.85 -6.29 -0.07
CA ARG A 151 12.21 -6.83 -0.03
C ARG A 151 12.36 -8.17 -0.75
N ILE A 152 11.34 -9.04 -0.73
CA ILE A 152 11.32 -10.26 -1.56
C ILE A 152 11.30 -9.90 -3.05
N ALA A 153 10.56 -8.86 -3.45
CA ALA A 153 10.49 -8.44 -4.84
C ALA A 153 11.82 -7.90 -5.37
N GLU A 154 12.67 -7.35 -4.50
CA GLU A 154 14.03 -6.94 -4.86
C GLU A 154 14.91 -8.11 -5.31
N ASP A 155 14.65 -9.33 -4.81
CA ASP A 155 15.38 -10.54 -5.23
C ASP A 155 14.92 -11.08 -6.60
N ALA A 156 13.84 -10.54 -7.18
CA ALA A 156 13.26 -11.07 -8.40
C ALA A 156 14.18 -10.84 -9.61
N SER A 157 14.42 -11.90 -10.38
CA SER A 157 15.18 -11.80 -11.65
C SER A 157 14.42 -11.06 -12.75
N GLN A 158 13.09 -11.05 -12.68
CA GLN A 158 12.22 -10.39 -13.64
C GLN A 158 11.37 -9.34 -12.93
N SER A 159 11.43 -8.11 -13.42
CA SER A 159 10.68 -6.97 -12.90
C SER A 159 10.85 -6.77 -11.37
N PRO A 160 12.09 -6.73 -10.84
CA PRO A 160 12.30 -6.40 -9.44
C PRO A 160 11.80 -5.00 -9.13
N PHE A 161 11.41 -4.79 -7.88
CA PHE A 161 11.07 -3.47 -7.35
C PHE A 161 11.40 -3.41 -5.86
N THR A 162 11.64 -2.20 -5.36
CA THR A 162 11.97 -1.93 -3.96
C THR A 162 10.78 -1.35 -3.21
N ILE A 163 10.95 -1.13 -1.90
CA ILE A 163 9.98 -0.38 -1.10
C ILE A 163 9.79 1.07 -1.60
N ASP A 164 10.82 1.67 -2.19
CA ASP A 164 10.73 3.02 -2.76
C ASP A 164 9.87 3.02 -4.03
N ASP A 165 9.97 1.99 -4.87
CA ASP A 165 9.09 1.84 -6.05
C ASP A 165 7.61 1.65 -5.64
N VAL A 166 7.37 0.97 -4.52
CA VAL A 166 6.03 0.82 -3.92
C VAL A 166 5.52 2.19 -3.46
N ALA A 167 6.34 2.96 -2.72
CA ALA A 167 6.00 4.30 -2.27
C ALA A 167 5.74 5.26 -3.44
N ASP A 168 6.59 5.26 -4.47
CA ASP A 168 6.43 6.08 -5.67
C ASP A 168 5.14 5.74 -6.42
N THR A 169 4.81 4.45 -6.51
CA THR A 169 3.55 4.00 -7.11
C THR A 169 2.34 4.45 -6.31
N LEU A 170 2.42 4.44 -4.97
CA LEU A 170 1.39 4.99 -4.11
C LEU A 170 1.25 6.51 -4.29
N MET A 171 2.36 7.26 -4.23
CA MET A 171 2.37 8.72 -4.36
C MET A 171 1.79 9.17 -5.70
N ARG A 172 2.22 8.56 -6.81
CA ARG A 172 1.68 8.85 -8.14
C ARG A 172 0.17 8.57 -8.23
N LYS A 173 -0.30 7.49 -7.61
CA LYS A 173 -1.73 7.15 -7.55
C LYS A 173 -2.53 8.17 -6.73
N LEU A 174 -2.01 8.59 -5.57
CA LEU A 174 -2.66 9.60 -4.73
C LEU A 174 -2.68 10.97 -5.43
N GLY A 175 -1.56 11.35 -6.07
CA GLY A 175 -1.44 12.57 -6.86
C GLY A 175 -2.46 12.66 -7.99
N ASN A 176 -2.67 11.56 -8.71
CA ASN A 176 -3.62 11.51 -9.82
C ASN A 176 -5.09 11.52 -9.37
N ARG A 177 -5.40 10.99 -8.18
CA ARG A 177 -6.79 10.83 -7.71
C ARG A 177 -7.30 11.99 -6.86
N ALA A 178 -6.41 12.81 -6.31
CA ALA A 178 -6.77 13.93 -5.46
C ALA A 178 -5.99 15.23 -5.79
N PRO A 179 -5.91 15.66 -7.07
CA PRO A 179 -5.12 16.84 -7.44
C PRO A 179 -5.63 18.12 -6.77
N GLY A 180 -6.96 18.33 -6.71
CA GLY A 180 -7.54 19.52 -6.08
C GLY A 180 -7.26 19.60 -4.58
N VAL A 181 -7.33 18.47 -3.87
CA VAL A 181 -6.98 18.42 -2.43
C VAL A 181 -5.51 18.76 -2.21
N LEU A 182 -4.62 18.24 -3.05
CA LEU A 182 -3.18 18.53 -2.96
C LEU A 182 -2.85 19.98 -3.38
N ALA A 183 -3.66 20.59 -4.24
CA ALA A 183 -3.56 22.00 -4.61
C ALA A 183 -4.15 22.96 -3.55
N GLY A 184 -4.77 22.44 -2.49
CA GLY A 184 -5.41 23.23 -1.45
C GLY A 184 -6.76 23.83 -1.86
N GLU A 185 -7.42 23.27 -2.88
CA GLU A 185 -8.74 23.69 -3.31
C GLU A 185 -9.80 23.31 -2.27
N SER A 186 -10.77 24.20 -2.05
CA SER A 186 -11.95 23.89 -1.25
C SER A 186 -12.96 23.15 -2.12
N ILE A 187 -13.14 21.86 -1.85
CA ILE A 187 -14.06 20.97 -2.57
C ILE A 187 -14.99 20.27 -1.59
N SER A 188 -16.23 19.99 -2.00
CA SER A 188 -17.16 19.21 -1.19
C SER A 188 -16.74 17.74 -1.11
N LEU A 189 -17.17 17.02 -0.06
CA LEU A 189 -16.93 15.57 0.06
C LEU A 189 -17.51 14.79 -1.12
N GLU A 190 -18.70 15.18 -1.59
CA GLU A 190 -19.38 14.54 -2.71
C GLU A 190 -18.58 14.71 -4.01
N ASP A 191 -18.15 15.94 -4.31
CA ASP A 191 -17.34 16.23 -5.50
C ASP A 191 -15.98 15.53 -5.42
N GLN A 192 -15.35 15.48 -4.24
CA GLN A 192 -14.10 14.74 -4.04
C GLN A 192 -14.26 13.24 -4.34
N LEU A 193 -15.34 12.62 -3.85
CA LEU A 193 -15.62 11.21 -4.13
C LEU A 193 -15.90 10.97 -5.61
N ALA A 194 -16.62 11.89 -6.26
CA ALA A 194 -16.89 11.83 -7.70
C ALA A 194 -15.61 11.93 -8.53
N GLN A 195 -14.73 12.89 -8.24
CA GLN A 195 -13.43 13.05 -8.89
C GLN A 195 -12.54 11.82 -8.68
N TRP A 196 -12.48 11.30 -7.45
CA TRP A 196 -11.69 10.11 -7.12
C TRP A 196 -12.13 8.89 -7.92
N GLU A 197 -13.43 8.63 -7.99
CA GLU A 197 -13.97 7.50 -8.75
C GLU A 197 -13.82 7.69 -10.26
N ALA A 198 -13.90 8.92 -10.77
CA ALA A 198 -13.62 9.24 -12.18
C ALA A 198 -12.14 8.98 -12.53
N ALA A 199 -11.20 9.45 -11.70
CA ALA A 199 -9.78 9.21 -11.87
C ALA A 199 -9.46 7.70 -11.86
N LYS A 200 -10.00 6.97 -10.87
CA LYS A 200 -9.85 5.51 -10.76
C LYS A 200 -10.48 4.74 -11.93
N ALA A 201 -11.53 5.27 -12.57
CA ALA A 201 -12.09 4.69 -13.78
C ALA A 201 -11.19 4.90 -15.00
N SER A 202 -10.49 6.03 -15.08
CA SER A 202 -9.55 6.34 -16.18
C SER A 202 -8.24 5.54 -16.14
N GLU A 203 -7.80 5.10 -14.95
CA GLU A 203 -6.53 4.38 -14.75
C GLU A 203 -6.50 2.97 -15.37
N LYS A 204 -7.65 2.31 -15.52
CA LYS A 204 -7.73 0.92 -16.01
C LYS A 204 -8.84 0.77 -17.04
N ALA A 205 -8.46 0.40 -18.27
CA ALA A 205 -9.41 -0.08 -19.28
C ALA A 205 -9.95 -1.45 -18.85
N ARG A 206 -11.08 -1.47 -18.14
CA ARG A 206 -11.79 -2.71 -17.79
C ARG A 206 -12.53 -3.25 -18.99
N LYS A 207 -12.42 -4.56 -19.21
CA LYS A 207 -13.18 -5.30 -20.23
C LYS A 207 -14.46 -5.88 -19.64
N SER A 208 -14.51 -6.08 -18.33
CA SER A 208 -15.65 -6.66 -17.60
C SER A 208 -15.97 -5.87 -16.33
N VAL A 209 -17.25 -5.88 -15.97
CA VAL A 209 -17.80 -5.43 -14.68
C VAL A 209 -17.10 -6.12 -13.50
N ALA A 210 -16.69 -7.38 -13.68
CA ALA A 210 -16.01 -8.18 -12.67
C ALA A 210 -14.48 -8.09 -12.71
N ASP A 211 -13.88 -7.26 -13.59
CA ASP A 211 -12.44 -7.05 -13.60
C ASP A 211 -11.97 -6.39 -12.29
N ASP A 212 -10.77 -6.78 -11.83
CA ASP A 212 -10.19 -6.40 -10.54
C ASP A 212 -11.00 -6.80 -9.28
N VAL A 213 -12.00 -7.68 -9.40
CA VAL A 213 -12.67 -8.26 -8.24
C VAL A 213 -11.79 -9.38 -7.68
N HIS A 214 -11.32 -9.25 -6.44
CA HIS A 214 -10.48 -10.25 -5.78
C HIS A 214 -11.35 -11.42 -5.30
N THR A 215 -11.31 -12.54 -6.01
CA THR A 215 -12.14 -13.72 -5.67
C THR A 215 -11.73 -14.44 -4.40
N GLY A 216 -10.59 -14.10 -3.80
CA GLY A 216 -10.11 -14.67 -2.53
C GLY A 216 -10.69 -14.02 -1.27
N GLN A 217 -11.39 -12.89 -1.38
CA GLN A 217 -12.04 -12.25 -0.23
C GLN A 217 -13.23 -13.10 0.29
N PRO A 218 -13.68 -12.93 1.55
CA PRO A 218 -14.85 -13.62 2.09
C PRO A 218 -16.08 -13.50 1.19
N ALA A 219 -16.87 -14.57 1.07
CA ALA A 219 -17.93 -14.69 0.07
C ALA A 219 -18.97 -13.58 0.18
N LEU A 220 -19.29 -13.14 1.40
CA LEU A 220 -20.20 -12.02 1.64
C LEU A 220 -19.68 -10.71 1.07
N ALA A 221 -18.41 -10.39 1.34
CA ALA A 221 -17.77 -9.20 0.77
C ALA A 221 -17.69 -9.31 -0.76
N LEU A 222 -17.40 -10.51 -1.28
CA LEU A 222 -17.33 -10.77 -2.72
C LEU A 222 -18.70 -10.51 -3.38
N ALA A 223 -19.78 -11.07 -2.82
CA ALA A 223 -21.15 -10.86 -3.27
C ALA A 223 -21.50 -9.37 -3.30
N GLN A 224 -21.30 -8.67 -2.18
CA GLN A 224 -21.57 -7.23 -2.09
C GLN A 224 -20.79 -6.44 -3.14
N LYS A 225 -19.51 -6.79 -3.37
CA LYS A 225 -18.69 -6.09 -4.34
C LYS A 225 -19.19 -6.30 -5.77
N VAL A 226 -19.51 -7.53 -6.13
CA VAL A 226 -19.99 -7.88 -7.48
C VAL A 226 -21.36 -7.26 -7.74
N ILE A 227 -22.28 -7.29 -6.76
CA ILE A 227 -23.60 -6.64 -6.86
C ILE A 227 -23.44 -5.13 -7.08
N GLN A 228 -22.60 -4.45 -6.29
CA GLN A 228 -22.33 -3.02 -6.45
C GLN A 228 -21.82 -2.69 -7.85
N ARG A 229 -20.93 -3.53 -8.40
CA ARG A 229 -20.37 -3.36 -9.75
C ARG A 229 -21.43 -3.56 -10.83
N ALA A 230 -22.23 -4.61 -10.71
CA ALA A 230 -23.31 -4.92 -11.64
C ALA A 230 -24.35 -3.80 -11.71
N GLN A 231 -24.80 -3.31 -10.55
CA GLN A 231 -25.74 -2.18 -10.47
C GLN A 231 -25.15 -0.90 -11.06
N LYS A 232 -23.89 -0.58 -10.76
CA LYS A 232 -23.18 0.59 -11.34
C LYS A 232 -23.03 0.49 -12.87
N ALA A 233 -23.02 -0.73 -13.41
CA ALA A 233 -22.98 -0.99 -14.85
C ALA A 233 -24.37 -1.03 -15.52
N GLY A 234 -25.43 -0.70 -14.77
CA GLY A 234 -26.79 -0.67 -15.30
C GLY A 234 -27.45 -2.03 -15.45
N LEU A 235 -26.94 -3.09 -14.80
CA LEU A 235 -27.60 -4.39 -14.80
C LEU A 235 -28.96 -4.29 -14.07
N PRO A 236 -30.08 -4.69 -14.70
CA PRO A 236 -31.36 -4.75 -14.01
C PRO A 236 -31.32 -5.61 -12.75
N ALA A 237 -31.93 -5.13 -11.66
CA ALA A 237 -31.87 -5.80 -10.35
C ALA A 237 -32.43 -7.24 -10.37
N HIS A 238 -33.44 -7.53 -11.21
CA HIS A 238 -34.04 -8.86 -11.32
C HIS A 238 -33.14 -9.89 -12.03
N LEU A 239 -32.03 -9.47 -12.64
CA LEU A 239 -31.02 -10.38 -13.20
C LEU A 239 -29.97 -10.79 -12.15
N ILE A 240 -29.95 -10.14 -10.98
CA ILE A 240 -29.09 -10.49 -9.85
C ILE A 240 -29.73 -11.70 -9.15
N PRO A 241 -29.04 -12.86 -9.06
CA PRO A 241 -29.60 -14.07 -8.46
C PRO A 241 -29.89 -13.92 -6.96
N ASP A 242 -30.98 -14.52 -6.48
CA ASP A 242 -31.34 -14.52 -5.05
C ASP A 242 -30.29 -15.23 -4.19
N GLU A 243 -29.59 -16.20 -4.77
CA GLU A 243 -28.52 -16.98 -4.11
C GLU A 243 -27.32 -16.12 -3.67
N ILE A 244 -27.18 -14.90 -4.21
CA ILE A 244 -26.13 -13.96 -3.81
C ILE A 244 -26.64 -12.75 -3.04
N THR A 245 -27.96 -12.58 -2.92
CA THR A 245 -28.59 -11.48 -2.15
C THR A 245 -29.16 -11.96 -0.81
N SER A 246 -29.42 -13.26 -0.65
CA SER A 246 -29.91 -13.88 0.57
C SER A 246 -29.02 -15.05 0.99
N VAL A 247 -28.52 -15.00 2.22
CA VAL A 247 -27.61 -16.00 2.78
C VAL A 247 -28.24 -16.57 4.04
N SER A 248 -28.33 -17.90 4.12
CA SER A 248 -28.73 -18.61 5.33
C SER A 248 -27.51 -19.36 5.90
N VAL A 249 -27.33 -19.27 7.21
CA VAL A 249 -26.23 -19.93 7.92
C VAL A 249 -26.81 -20.96 8.88
N SER A 250 -26.37 -22.21 8.75
CA SER A 250 -26.73 -23.32 9.64
C SER A 250 -25.52 -24.25 9.80
N ALA A 251 -25.54 -25.11 10.82
CA ALA A 251 -24.43 -26.03 11.10
C ALA A 251 -24.22 -27.08 9.99
N ASP A 252 -25.27 -27.39 9.21
CA ASP A 252 -25.27 -28.45 8.20
C ASP A 252 -24.91 -27.96 6.78
N VAL A 253 -24.72 -26.64 6.61
CA VAL A 253 -24.48 -26.01 5.29
C VAL A 253 -23.20 -25.19 5.32
N ASP A 254 -22.31 -25.45 4.38
CA ASP A 254 -21.16 -24.57 4.12
C ASP A 254 -21.64 -23.32 3.38
N ALA A 255 -22.13 -22.34 4.14
CA ALA A 255 -22.69 -21.10 3.62
C ALA A 255 -21.63 -20.27 2.86
N GLU A 256 -20.37 -20.27 3.32
CA GLU A 256 -19.27 -19.56 2.69
C GLU A 256 -18.98 -20.11 1.29
N ASN A 257 -18.82 -21.43 1.16
CA ASN A 257 -18.57 -22.06 -0.14
C ASN A 257 -19.79 -21.98 -1.07
N THR A 258 -21.00 -22.12 -0.52
CA THR A 258 -22.26 -22.02 -1.29
C THR A 258 -22.41 -20.63 -1.90
N LEU A 259 -22.27 -19.57 -1.08
CA LEU A 259 -22.35 -18.20 -1.55
C LEU A 259 -21.21 -17.88 -2.54
N ARG A 260 -19.97 -18.30 -2.23
CA ARG A 260 -18.83 -18.10 -3.12
C ARG A 260 -19.09 -18.69 -4.50
N THR A 261 -19.57 -19.92 -4.56
CA THR A 261 -19.89 -20.61 -5.82
C THR A 261 -20.95 -19.83 -6.61
N ALA A 262 -22.04 -19.42 -5.96
CA ALA A 262 -23.09 -18.62 -6.60
C ALA A 262 -22.58 -17.28 -7.15
N VAL A 263 -21.68 -16.60 -6.44
CA VAL A 263 -21.08 -15.34 -6.91
C VAL A 263 -20.13 -15.56 -8.09
N LEU A 264 -19.32 -16.63 -8.08
CA LEU A 264 -18.45 -16.97 -9.21
C LEU A 264 -19.27 -17.32 -10.46
N ASP A 265 -20.35 -18.08 -10.31
CA ASP A 265 -21.28 -18.38 -11.40
C ASP A 265 -21.93 -17.09 -11.95
N PHE A 266 -22.29 -16.15 -11.07
CA PHE A 266 -22.81 -14.84 -11.48
C PHE A 266 -21.76 -14.00 -12.24
N ILE A 267 -20.50 -14.00 -11.80
CA ILE A 267 -19.39 -13.38 -12.53
C ILE A 267 -19.24 -13.97 -13.94
N ASP A 268 -19.34 -15.29 -14.07
CA ASP A 268 -19.25 -15.94 -15.37
C ASP A 268 -20.44 -15.59 -16.27
N ARG A 269 -21.66 -15.47 -15.71
CA ARG A 269 -22.83 -14.98 -16.45
C ARG A 269 -22.66 -13.55 -16.95
N LEU A 270 -22.14 -12.65 -16.10
CA LEU A 270 -21.80 -11.27 -16.48
C LEU A 270 -20.83 -11.26 -17.68
N ARG A 271 -19.74 -12.01 -17.59
CA ARG A 271 -18.74 -12.10 -18.66
C ARG A 271 -19.30 -12.67 -19.97
N CYS A 272 -20.19 -13.66 -19.88
CA CYS A 272 -20.87 -14.21 -21.05
C CYS A 272 -21.77 -13.18 -21.75
N ALA A 273 -22.58 -12.44 -20.99
CA ALA A 273 -23.41 -11.36 -21.53
C ALA A 273 -22.56 -10.26 -22.17
N GLU A 274 -21.51 -9.80 -21.48
CA GLU A 274 -20.58 -8.78 -21.99
C GLU A 274 -19.93 -9.19 -23.31
N ARG A 275 -19.46 -10.45 -23.41
CA ARG A 275 -18.90 -10.98 -24.66
C ARG A 275 -19.94 -11.01 -25.77
N ALA A 276 -21.17 -11.44 -25.49
CA ALA A 276 -22.24 -11.47 -26.48
C ALA A 276 -22.62 -10.07 -26.97
N ILE A 277 -22.65 -9.07 -26.08
CA ILE A 277 -22.85 -7.65 -26.41
C ILE A 277 -21.70 -7.12 -27.27
N ALA A 278 -20.45 -7.43 -26.89
CA ALA A 278 -19.28 -7.03 -27.68
C ALA A 278 -19.33 -7.58 -29.11
N VAL A 279 -19.69 -8.86 -29.26
CA VAL A 279 -19.89 -9.50 -30.57
C VAL A 279 -21.02 -8.83 -31.35
N ALA A 280 -22.15 -8.54 -30.71
CA ALA A 280 -23.29 -7.87 -31.36
C ALA A 280 -22.95 -6.45 -31.84
N ARG A 281 -22.23 -5.67 -31.02
CA ARG A 281 -21.79 -4.30 -31.36
C ARG A 281 -20.75 -4.26 -32.47
N ARG A 282 -19.85 -5.25 -32.49
CA ARG A 282 -18.77 -5.34 -33.48
C ARG A 282 -19.29 -5.58 -34.90
N GLY A 283 -20.38 -6.34 -35.04
CA GLY A 283 -20.86 -6.79 -36.35
C GLY A 283 -19.89 -7.72 -37.08
N SER A 284 -20.21 -8.07 -38.33
CA SER A 284 -19.44 -9.05 -39.12
C SER A 284 -18.12 -8.56 -39.70
N ASN A 285 -17.78 -7.27 -39.55
CA ASN A 285 -16.73 -6.62 -40.33
C ASN A 285 -15.38 -6.47 -39.60
N VAL A 286 -15.26 -6.93 -38.35
CA VAL A 286 -14.01 -6.84 -37.57
C VAL A 286 -13.65 -8.21 -36.99
N ALA A 287 -12.41 -8.67 -37.21
CA ALA A 287 -11.91 -9.93 -36.67
C ALA A 287 -11.81 -9.92 -35.14
N GLU A 288 -12.00 -11.09 -34.48
CA GLU A 288 -12.00 -11.19 -33.01
C GLU A 288 -10.79 -10.49 -32.36
N GLN A 289 -9.63 -10.79 -32.94
CA GLN A 289 -8.29 -10.41 -32.48
C GLN A 289 -7.96 -8.92 -32.64
N LEU A 290 -8.71 -8.18 -33.47
CA LEU A 290 -8.44 -6.76 -33.76
C LEU A 290 -9.34 -5.79 -32.99
N ASP A 291 -10.36 -6.30 -32.28
CA ASP A 291 -11.24 -5.45 -31.51
C ASP A 291 -10.64 -5.14 -30.14
N VAL A 292 -9.99 -3.99 -30.10
CA VAL A 292 -9.47 -3.36 -28.89
C VAL A 292 -10.48 -2.37 -28.29
N THR A 293 -11.70 -2.29 -28.84
CA THR A 293 -12.69 -1.29 -28.43
C THR A 293 -13.23 -1.64 -27.05
N PRO A 294 -13.16 -0.72 -26.07
CA PRO A 294 -13.84 -0.91 -24.79
C PRO A 294 -15.34 -1.11 -25.02
N LEU A 295 -15.96 -1.98 -24.22
CA LEU A 295 -17.40 -2.22 -24.24
C LEU A 295 -18.23 -0.96 -23.95
N GLY A 296 -17.66 0.10 -23.37
CA GLY A 296 -18.40 1.34 -23.08
C GLY A 296 -19.59 1.11 -22.12
N VAL A 297 -20.56 2.02 -22.14
CA VAL A 297 -21.79 1.88 -21.35
C VAL A 297 -22.69 0.83 -21.99
N ILE A 298 -23.14 -0.16 -21.20
CA ILE A 298 -24.12 -1.17 -21.62
C ILE A 298 -25.50 -0.69 -21.19
N THR A 299 -26.46 -0.68 -22.11
CA THR A 299 -27.85 -0.32 -21.82
C THR A 299 -28.61 -1.47 -21.17
N GLU A 300 -29.68 -1.16 -20.46
CA GLU A 300 -30.57 -2.17 -19.87
C GLU A 300 -31.10 -3.16 -20.93
N GLN A 301 -31.46 -2.65 -22.12
CA GLN A 301 -31.96 -3.46 -23.23
C GLN A 301 -30.91 -4.45 -23.75
N GLU A 302 -29.64 -4.04 -23.82
CA GLU A 302 -28.56 -4.93 -24.23
C GLU A 302 -28.29 -6.01 -23.18
N TRP A 303 -28.33 -5.66 -21.89
CA TRP A 303 -28.25 -6.66 -20.83
C TRP A 303 -29.35 -7.69 -20.99
N LEU A 304 -30.60 -7.27 -21.17
CA LEU A 304 -31.76 -8.17 -21.32
C LEU A 304 -31.68 -9.03 -22.59
N ALA A 305 -31.25 -8.47 -23.71
CA ALA A 305 -31.17 -9.18 -24.98
C ALA A 305 -30.08 -10.27 -25.02
N HIS A 306 -29.01 -10.08 -24.24
CA HIS A 306 -27.82 -10.94 -24.27
C HIS A 306 -27.56 -11.70 -22.97
N TRP A 307 -28.46 -11.60 -21.98
CA TRP A 307 -28.32 -12.34 -20.73
C TRP A 307 -28.40 -13.86 -20.97
N PRO A 308 -27.49 -14.67 -20.42
CA PRO A 308 -27.54 -16.12 -20.58
C PRO A 308 -28.81 -16.66 -19.91
N THR A 309 -29.69 -17.30 -20.68
CA THR A 309 -30.72 -18.18 -20.11
C THR A 309 -30.03 -19.37 -19.44
N ALA A 310 -30.61 -19.91 -18.37
CA ALA A 310 -30.04 -20.99 -17.56
C ALA A 310 -29.30 -22.07 -18.38
N VAL A 311 -28.12 -22.44 -17.87
CA VAL A 311 -27.06 -23.31 -18.43
C VAL A 311 -27.51 -24.25 -19.56
N ASN A 312 -27.21 -23.86 -20.81
CA ASN A 312 -27.01 -24.84 -21.87
C ASN A 312 -25.66 -25.54 -21.60
N ASP A 313 -25.73 -26.85 -21.33
CA ASP A 313 -24.60 -27.77 -21.19
C ASP A 313 -23.67 -27.68 -22.41
N SER A 314 -22.66 -26.82 -22.32
CA SER A 314 -21.49 -26.81 -23.21
C SER A 314 -20.23 -27.26 -22.46
N ARG A 315 -20.39 -28.15 -21.47
CA ARG A 315 -19.32 -29.10 -21.12
C ARG A 315 -19.50 -30.34 -22.00
N GLY A 316 -19.17 -30.19 -23.28
CA GLY A 316 -19.00 -31.29 -24.24
C GLY A 316 -17.81 -32.17 -23.86
N GLY A 317 -17.93 -32.88 -22.75
CA GLY A 317 -16.97 -33.86 -22.26
C GLY A 317 -17.09 -35.15 -23.05
N SER A 318 -16.26 -35.24 -24.09
CA SER A 318 -15.97 -36.45 -24.84
C SER A 318 -15.77 -37.68 -23.92
N LYS A 319 -16.75 -38.58 -23.86
CA LYS A 319 -16.52 -39.99 -23.49
C LYS A 319 -16.94 -40.89 -24.64
N LYS A 320 -16.07 -40.95 -25.65
CA LYS A 320 -15.95 -42.12 -26.54
C LYS A 320 -15.64 -43.35 -25.68
N ARG A 321 -16.66 -44.10 -25.26
CA ARG A 321 -16.49 -45.53 -24.98
C ARG A 321 -16.70 -46.28 -26.28
N LYS A 322 -15.60 -46.52 -26.98
CA LYS A 322 -15.50 -47.49 -28.07
C LYS A 322 -16.04 -48.83 -27.57
N GLY A 323 -16.92 -49.44 -28.36
CA GLY A 323 -17.24 -50.85 -28.22
C GLY A 323 -15.99 -51.69 -28.45
N MET A 324 -15.87 -52.75 -27.67
CA MET A 324 -15.18 -53.96 -28.10
C MET A 324 -16.28 -55.03 -28.17
N ARG A 325 -16.45 -55.57 -29.38
CA ARG A 325 -17.16 -56.82 -29.63
C ARG A 325 -16.48 -57.98 -28.91
#